data_AF-A0A0N4Y379-F1
#
_entry.id   AF-A0A0N4Y379-F1
#
_cell.length_a   1.000
_cell.length_b   1.000
_cell.length_c   1.000
_cell.angle_alpha   90.00
_cell.angle_beta   90.00
_cell.angle_gamma   90.00
#
_symmetry.space_group_name_H-M   'P 1'
#
loop_
_entity.id
_entity.type
_entity.pdbx_description
1 polymer ?
#
loop_
_entity_poly.entity_id
_entity_poly.type
_entity_poly.pdbx_seq_one_letter_code
_entity_poly.pdbx_strand_id
1 'polypeptide(L)' 'MSEEQKEYEAMKLVDAMNKLMNTGVVKPGTIGDDGRPRAVSHVMELVKDVPDEPDSDSD' A
#
# COMPACT_ATOMS: atom_id res chain seq x y z
N MET A 1 23.46 -8.21 6.25
CA MET A 1 22.11 -8.59 6.68
C MET A 1 21.91 -10.05 6.31
N SER A 2 21.75 -10.92 7.31
CA SER A 2 21.28 -12.28 7.06
C SER A 2 19.84 -12.25 6.55
N GLU A 3 19.39 -13.36 5.97
CA GLU A 3 18.01 -13.50 5.50
C GLU A 3 17.02 -13.39 6.67
N GLU A 4 17.31 -14.06 7.78
CA GLU A 4 16.54 -13.95 9.03
C GLU A 4 16.42 -12.50 9.54
N GLN A 5 17.50 -11.72 9.47
CA GLN A 5 17.47 -10.32 9.88
C GLN A 5 16.58 -9.48 8.96
N LYS A 6 16.62 -9.73 7.65
CA LYS A 6 15.77 -9.02 6.69
C LYS A 6 14.29 -9.32 6.95
N GLU A 7 13.94 -10.57 7.20
CA GLU A 7 12.56 -10.96 7.50
C GLU A 7 12.06 -10.33 8.81
N TYR A 8 12.90 -10.35 9.85
CA TYR A 8 12.57 -9.71 11.13
C TYR A 8 12.32 -8.21 10.98
N GLU A 9 13.19 -7.52 10.24
CA GLU A 9 13.03 -6.09 9.98
C GLU A 9 11.80 -5.78 9.12
N ALA A 10 11.52 -6.62 8.12
CA ALA A 10 10.32 -6.49 7.29
C ALA A 10 9.03 -6.62 8.13
N MET A 11 8.95 -7.62 9.01
CA MET A 11 7.80 -7.79 9.90
C MET A 11 7.64 -6.60 10.87
N LYS A 12 8.75 -6.12 11.44
CA LYS A 12 8.73 -4.95 12.32
C LYS A 12 8.25 -3.69 11.60
N LEU A 13 8.66 -3.51 10.34
CA LEU A 13 8.21 -2.40 9.51
C LEU A 13 6.70 -2.47 9.24
N VAL A 14 6.19 -3.65 8.88
CA VAL A 14 4.75 -3.86 8.64
C VAL A 14 3.93 -3.55 9.89
N ASP A 15 4.35 -4.02 11.06
CA ASP A 15 3.66 -3.75 12.32
C ASP A 15 3.65 -2.25 12.67
N ALA A 16 4.78 -1.56 12.46
CA ALA A 16 4.86 -0.11 12.67
C ALA A 16 3.93 0.65 11.72
N MET A 17 3.89 0.30 10.43
CA MET A 17 2.97 0.89 9.46
C MET A 17 1.50 0.66 9.85
N ASN A 18 1.16 -0.57 10.23
CA ASN A 18 -0.20 -0.93 10.64
C ASN A 18 -0.66 -0.08 11.85
N LYS A 19 0.20 0.10 12.86
CA LYS A 19 -0.08 0.98 14.01
C LYS A 19 -0.38 2.41 13.58
N LEU A 20 0.43 2.98 12.70
CA LEU A 20 0.25 4.35 12.21
C LEU A 20 -1.05 4.54 11.41
N MET A 21 -1.44 3.53 10.63
CA MET A 21 -2.72 3.53 9.92
C MET A 21 -3.90 3.43 10.89
N ASN A 22 -3.83 2.53 11.88
CA ASN A 22 -4.89 2.33 12.87
C ASN A 22 -5.09 3.55 13.78
N THR A 23 -4.02 4.28 14.12
CA THR A 23 -4.13 5.54 14.86
C THR A 23 -4.57 6.71 13.99
N GLY A 24 -4.75 6.51 12.68
CA GLY A 24 -5.16 7.54 11.73
C GLY A 24 -4.09 8.59 11.42
N VAL A 25 -2.83 8.36 11.83
CA VAL A 25 -1.68 9.24 11.57
C VAL A 25 -1.29 9.16 10.10
N VAL A 26 -1.36 7.97 9.52
CA VAL A 26 -1.18 7.73 8.09
C VAL A 26 -2.53 7.27 7.51
N LYS A 27 -2.86 7.75 6.31
CA LYS A 27 -4.06 7.33 5.58
C LYS A 27 -3.69 6.97 4.14
N PRO A 28 -4.28 5.90 3.56
CA PRO A 28 -4.14 5.62 2.14
C PRO A 28 -4.66 6.80 1.33
N GLY A 29 -3.97 7.13 0.24
CA GLY A 29 -4.30 8.28 -0.57
C GLY A 29 -3.94 8.10 -2.03
N THR A 30 -4.59 8.88 -2.88
CA THR A 30 -4.36 8.97 -4.32
C THR A 30 -4.06 10.43 -4.68
N ILE A 31 -3.67 10.67 -5.94
CA ILE A 31 -3.52 12.03 -6.46
C ILE A 31 -4.89 12.52 -6.92
N GLY A 32 -5.31 13.69 -6.44
CA GLY A 32 -6.53 14.35 -6.87
C GLY A 32 -6.37 15.05 -8.22
N ASP A 33 -7.49 15.49 -8.78
CA ASP A 33 -7.52 16.22 -10.07
C ASP A 33 -6.74 17.55 -10.02
N ASP A 34 -6.53 18.08 -8.81
CA ASP A 34 -5.71 19.27 -8.53
C ASP A 34 -4.20 18.97 -8.46
N GLY A 35 -3.80 17.70 -8.67
CA GLY A 35 -2.43 17.22 -8.58
C GLY A 35 -1.91 17.05 -7.16
N ARG A 36 -2.76 17.17 -6.13
CA ARG A 36 -2.36 17.06 -4.72
C ARG A 36 -2.77 15.73 -4.10
N PRO A 37 -2.08 15.26 -3.05
CA PRO A 37 -2.50 14.07 -2.32
C PRO A 37 -3.86 14.27 -1.66
N ARG A 38 -4.77 13.31 -1.84
CA ARG A 38 -6.03 13.22 -1.09
C ARG A 38 -6.16 11.83 -0.48
N ALA A 39 -6.82 11.75 0.68
CA ALA A 39 -7.20 10.46 1.25
C ALA A 39 -8.25 9.78 0.35
N VAL A 40 -8.17 8.46 0.21
CA VAL A 40 -9.23 7.69 -0.45
C VAL A 40 -10.43 7.53 0.47
N SER A 41 -11.62 7.45 -0.12
CA SER A 41 -12.86 7.17 0.61
C SER A 41 -13.10 5.66 0.73
N HIS A 42 -12.75 4.90 -0.31
CA HIS A 42 -12.95 3.46 -0.38
C HIS A 42 -11.72 2.77 -1.01
N VAL A 43 -11.49 1.50 -0.66
CA VAL A 43 -10.31 0.73 -1.07
C VAL A 43 -10.18 0.59 -2.59
N MET A 44 -11.31 0.50 -3.32
CA MET A 44 -11.31 0.37 -4.79
C MET A 44 -10.70 1.56 -5.52
N GLU A 45 -10.56 2.72 -4.87
CA GLU A 45 -9.90 3.88 -5.48
C GLU A 45 -8.39 3.66 -5.67
N LEU A 46 -7.78 2.75 -4.92
CA LEU A 46 -6.34 2.46 -5.01
C LEU A 46 -5.97 1.70 -6.29
N VAL A 47 -6.92 1.01 -6.91
CA VAL A 47 -6.69 0.12 -8.07
C VAL A 47 -7.23 0.68 -9.38
N LYS A 48 -7.89 1.85 -9.35
CA LYS A 48 -8.60 2.41 -10.51
C LYS A 48 -7.70 2.64 -11.73
N ASP A 49 -6.44 2.99 -11.49
CA ASP A 49 -5.46 3.32 -12.54
C ASP A 49 -4.34 2.27 -12.65
N VAL A 50 -4.51 1.12 -11.99
CA VAL A 50 -3.61 -0.01 -12.15
C VAL A 50 -4.04 -0.72 -13.44
N PRO A 51 -3.15 -0.90 -14.43
CA PRO A 51 -3.48 -1.67 -15.63
C PRO A 51 -3.87 -3.09 -15.20
N ASP A 52 -4.95 -3.63 -15.76
CA ASP A 52 -5.29 -5.03 -15.57
C ASP A 52 -4.07 -5.87 -15.99
N GLU A 53 -3.54 -6.67 -15.06
CA GLU A 53 -2.49 -7.62 -15.42
C GLU A 53 -3.06 -8.53 -16.51
N PRO A 54 -2.36 -8.73 -17.64
CA PRO A 54 -2.80 -9.73 -18.60
C PRO A 54 -2.83 -11.07 -17.87
N ASP A 55 -3.94 -11.80 -17.96
CA ASP A 55 -4.10 -13.15 -17.40
C ASP A 55 -2.88 -13.99 -17.78
N SER A 56 -1.90 -14.11 -16.87
CA SER A 56 -0.71 -14.94 -17.05
C SER A 56 -1.03 -16.40 -16.67
N ASP A 57 -2.25 -16.82 -16.97
CA ASP A 57 -2.70 -18.21 -16.99
C ASP A 57 -2.86 -18.63 -18.47
N SER A 58 -1.75 -18.95 -19.12
CA SER A 58 -1.72 -19.75 -20.34
C SER A 58 -0.41 -20.56 -20.39
N ASP A 59 -0.56 -21.83 -19.98
CA ASP A 59 0.34 -23.00 -20.03
C ASP A 59 1.65 -23.03 -19.21
#